data_AF-A0A564G7U0-F1
#
_entry.id   AF-A0A564G7U0-F1
#
_cell.length_a   1.000
_cell.length_b   1.000
_cell.length_c   1.000
_cell.angle_alpha   90.00
_cell.angle_beta   90.00
_cell.angle_gamma   90.00
#
_symmetry.space_group_name_H-M   'P 1'
#
loop_
_entity.id
_entity.type
_entity.pdbx_description
1 polymer ?
#
loop_
_entity_poly.entity_id
_entity_poly.type
_entity_poly.pdbx_seq_one_letter_code
_entity_poly.pdbx_strand_id
1 'polypeptide(L)'
;MDGIAIRIFRLDSNGLLFDDEVDFELSDFGGVLPVAGDCILYPLVQQGGSRTEPEDREILTVERRLFNPRDMKDRVILICTVRPATEGEREFLPLA
;
A
#
# COMPACT_ATOMS: atom_id res chain seq x y z
N MET A 1 5.68 18.86 -7.52
CA MET A 1 5.48 17.42 -7.77
C MET A 1 4.64 17.33 -9.02
N ASP A 2 5.24 17.00 -10.15
CA ASP A 2 4.52 16.70 -11.39
C ASP A 2 4.35 15.17 -11.47
N GLY A 3 3.51 14.62 -10.58
CA GLY A 3 3.38 13.17 -10.43
C GLY A 3 2.06 12.79 -9.76
N ILE A 4 1.58 11.58 -10.06
CA ILE A 4 0.34 11.03 -9.48
C ILE A 4 0.60 10.71 -8.00
N ALA A 5 -0.17 11.32 -7.10
CA ALA A 5 -0.23 10.96 -5.69
C ALA A 5 -1.09 9.71 -5.51
N ILE A 6 -0.65 8.77 -4.68
CA ILE A 6 -1.31 7.50 -4.43
C ILE A 6 -1.72 7.46 -2.96
N ARG A 7 -3.00 7.30 -2.68
CA ARG A 7 -3.56 7.24 -1.33
C ARG A 7 -4.08 5.84 -1.07
N ILE A 8 -3.76 5.25 0.08
CA ILE A 8 -4.25 3.91 0.44
C ILE A 8 -5.39 4.03 1.44
N PHE A 9 -6.46 3.30 1.18
CA PHE A 9 -7.52 3.03 2.14
C PHE A 9 -7.54 1.53 2.46
N ARG A 10 -7.51 1.18 3.74
CA ARG A 10 -7.59 -0.19 4.22
C ARG A 10 -9.04 -0.62 4.34
N LEU A 11 -9.38 -1.72 3.69
CA LEU A 11 -10.67 -2.38 3.76
C LEU A 11 -10.63 -3.45 4.85
N ASP A 12 -11.47 -3.31 5.87
CA ASP A 12 -11.62 -4.34 6.91
C ASP A 12 -12.60 -5.44 6.49
N SER A 13 -12.73 -6.47 7.35
CA SER A 13 -13.64 -7.60 7.13
C SER A 13 -15.12 -7.22 7.19
N ASN A 14 -15.47 -6.06 7.74
CA ASN A 14 -16.83 -5.55 7.82
C ASN A 14 -17.19 -4.65 6.61
N GLY A 15 -16.23 -4.41 5.71
CA GLY A 15 -16.40 -3.54 4.55
C GLY A 15 -16.17 -2.06 4.84
N LEU A 16 -15.61 -1.71 6.01
CA LEU A 16 -15.25 -0.35 6.38
C LEU A 16 -13.89 0.03 5.80
N LEU A 17 -13.77 1.31 5.42
CA LEU A 17 -12.55 1.89 4.87
C LEU A 17 -11.88 2.79 5.90
N PHE A 18 -10.58 2.59 6.10
CA PHE A 18 -9.72 3.42 6.94
C PHE A 18 -8.67 4.11 6.08
N ASP A 19 -8.55 5.43 6.20
CA ASP A 19 -7.57 6.21 5.46
C ASP A 19 -6.19 6.11 6.15
N ASP A 20 -5.15 5.78 5.40
CA ASP A 20 -3.78 5.65 5.92
C ASP A 20 -3.10 6.97 6.23
N GLU A 21 -3.71 8.14 5.96
CA GLU A 21 -3.08 9.40 6.39
C GLU A 21 -2.08 9.97 5.39
N VAL A 22 -1.53 9.09 4.54
CA VAL A 22 -0.29 9.29 3.79
C VAL A 22 -0.51 9.24 2.27
N ASP A 23 0.08 10.20 1.57
CA ASP A 23 0.19 10.17 0.11
C ASP A 23 1.56 9.59 -0.28
N PHE A 24 1.54 8.63 -1.21
CA PHE A 24 2.71 7.96 -1.79
C PHE A 24 2.93 8.42 -3.23
N GLU A 25 4.14 8.20 -3.73
CA GLU A 25 4.50 8.42 -5.13
C GLU A 25 4.70 7.08 -5.84
N LEU A 26 4.76 7.10 -7.19
CA LEU A 26 4.98 5.88 -7.98
C LEU A 26 6.28 5.14 -7.59
N SER A 27 7.31 5.87 -7.18
CA SER A 27 8.59 5.29 -6.75
C SER A 27 8.45 4.39 -5.52
N ASP A 28 7.48 4.64 -4.65
CA ASP A 28 7.21 3.79 -3.48
C ASP A 28 6.71 2.39 -3.88
N PHE A 29 6.25 2.23 -5.12
CA PHE A 29 5.73 1.00 -5.71
C PHE A 29 6.59 0.52 -6.90
N GLY A 30 7.88 0.85 -6.91
CA GLY A 30 8.80 0.43 -7.97
C GLY A 30 8.59 1.14 -9.31
N GLY A 31 7.97 2.32 -9.30
CA GLY A 31 7.72 3.14 -10.50
C GLY A 31 6.45 2.78 -11.26
N VAL A 32 5.61 1.89 -10.73
CA VAL A 32 4.38 1.42 -11.36
C VAL A 32 3.19 1.74 -10.47
N LEU A 33 2.04 2.10 -11.07
CA LEU A 33 0.79 2.23 -10.33
C LEU A 33 0.19 0.83 -10.12
N PRO A 34 0.08 0.33 -8.88
CA PRO A 34 -0.51 -0.97 -8.63
C PRO A 34 -1.95 -1.08 -9.14
N VAL A 35 -2.36 -2.27 -9.56
CA VAL A 35 -3.71 -2.55 -10.09
C VAL A 35 -4.44 -3.57 -9.23
N ALA A 36 -5.75 -3.71 -9.45
CA ALA A 36 -6.56 -4.67 -8.69
C ALA A 36 -6.04 -6.11 -8.90
N GLY A 37 -5.85 -6.83 -7.79
CA GLY A 37 -5.25 -8.16 -7.74
C GLY A 37 -3.75 -8.16 -7.41
N ASP A 38 -3.06 -7.03 -7.49
CA ASP A 38 -1.64 -6.95 -7.14
C ASP A 38 -1.46 -7.10 -5.62
N CYS A 39 -0.37 -7.79 -5.24
CA CYS A 39 0.14 -7.82 -3.88
C CYS A 39 1.27 -6.80 -3.75
N ILE A 40 1.19 -5.94 -2.73
CA ILE A 40 2.14 -4.88 -2.46
C ILE A 40 2.74 -5.11 -1.08
N LEU A 41 4.07 -5.07 -0.99
CA LEU A 41 4.74 -4.90 0.30
C LEU A 41 4.56 -3.44 0.74
N TYR A 42 3.88 -3.20 1.87
CA TYR A 42 3.57 -1.84 2.31
C TYR A 42 4.84 -0.98 2.46
N PRO A 43 4.94 0.22 1.87
CA PRO A 43 6.20 0.98 1.88
C PRO A 43 6.70 1.36 3.29
N LEU A 44 5.77 1.55 4.23
CA LEU A 44 6.05 1.94 5.61
C LEU A 44 6.13 0.72 6.54
N VAL A 45 6.73 0.93 7.71
CA VAL A 45 6.70 0.01 8.85
C VAL A 45 6.07 0.75 10.01
N GLN A 46 5.35 0.03 10.87
CA GLN A 46 4.89 0.60 12.12
C GLN A 46 6.06 1.12 12.95
N GLN A 47 5.81 2.15 13.75
CA GLN A 47 6.86 2.77 14.55
C GLN A 47 7.48 1.74 15.50
N GLY A 48 8.80 1.57 15.42
CA GLY A 48 9.56 0.62 16.24
C GLY A 48 9.68 -0.79 15.65
N GLY A 49 9.02 -1.09 14.51
CA GLY A 49 9.18 -2.35 13.80
C GLY A 49 10.39 -2.37 12.86
N SER A 50 10.81 -3.58 12.49
CA SER A 50 11.89 -3.82 11.54
C SER A 50 11.43 -3.87 10.09
N ARG A 51 12.27 -3.39 9.16
CA ARG A 51 12.03 -3.58 7.72
C ARG A 51 12.35 -5.01 7.25
N THR A 52 13.10 -5.77 8.04
CA THR A 52 13.66 -7.08 7.69
C THR A 52 12.90 -8.25 8.31
N GLU A 53 12.04 -7.99 9.30
CA GLU A 53 11.27 -9.02 9.99
C GLU A 53 9.84 -9.08 9.42
N PRO A 54 9.40 -10.24 8.87
CA PRO A 54 8.07 -10.38 8.28
C PRO A 54 6.92 -9.98 9.20
N GLU A 55 7.01 -10.27 10.50
CA GLU A 55 5.98 -9.95 11.48
C GLU A 55 5.72 -8.43 11.63
N ASP A 56 6.70 -7.60 11.29
CA ASP A 56 6.59 -6.14 11.33
C ASP A 56 6.14 -5.54 9.99
N ARG A 57 5.94 -6.40 8.97
CA ARG A 57 5.63 -5.99 7.59
C ARG A 57 4.22 -6.37 7.21
N GLU A 58 3.61 -5.52 6.40
CA GLU A 58 2.26 -5.71 5.89
C GLU A 58 2.30 -5.99 4.38
N ILE A 59 1.52 -6.97 3.95
CA ILE A 59 1.19 -7.20 2.54
C ILE A 59 -0.23 -6.69 2.31
N LEU A 60 -0.35 -5.82 1.31
CA LEU A 60 -1.62 -5.27 0.85
C LEU A 60 -2.03 -5.99 -0.42
N THR A 61 -3.28 -6.41 -0.51
CA THR A 61 -3.87 -6.83 -1.79
C THR A 61 -4.75 -5.70 -2.28
N VAL A 62 -4.48 -5.20 -3.49
CA VAL A 62 -5.30 -4.14 -4.09
C VAL A 62 -6.62 -4.73 -4.52
N GLU A 63 -7.70 -4.33 -3.88
CA GLU A 63 -9.05 -4.76 -4.26
C GLU A 63 -9.56 -3.92 -5.42
N ARG A 64 -9.35 -2.59 -5.35
CA ARG A 64 -9.93 -1.62 -6.29
C ARG A 64 -9.05 -0.38 -6.42
N ARG A 65 -9.22 0.31 -7.55
CA ARG A 65 -8.71 1.66 -7.78
C ARG A 65 -9.87 2.62 -7.94
N LEU A 66 -9.76 3.79 -7.32
CA LEU A 66 -10.70 4.88 -7.49
C LEU A 66 -9.97 6.10 -8.04
N PHE A 67 -10.54 6.67 -9.10
CA PHE A 67 -10.08 7.89 -9.73
C PHE A 67 -11.18 8.95 -9.53
N ASN A 68 -10.89 10.02 -8.79
CA ASN A 68 -11.80 11.16 -8.66
C ASN A 68 -11.24 12.39 -9.40
N PRO A 69 -11.47 12.52 -10.71
CA PRO A 69 -10.91 13.61 -11.50
C PRO A 69 -11.52 14.99 -11.19
N ARG A 70 -12.60 15.06 -10.40
CA ARG A 70 -13.26 16.33 -10.06
C ARG A 70 -12.63 16.98 -8.84
N ASP A 71 -12.49 16.22 -7.77
CA ASP A 71 -12.08 16.77 -6.48
C ASP A 71 -10.61 16.48 -6.14
N MET A 72 -10.01 15.48 -6.80
CA MET A 72 -8.64 15.04 -6.54
C MET A 72 -7.89 14.80 -7.86
N LYS A 73 -7.71 15.88 -8.61
CA LYS A 73 -6.83 15.86 -9.79
C LYS A 73 -5.44 15.40 -9.35
N ASP A 74 -4.85 14.50 -10.14
CA ASP A 74 -3.53 13.91 -9.90
C ASP A 74 -3.43 13.00 -8.67
N ARG A 75 -4.56 12.46 -8.19
CA ARG A 75 -4.58 11.44 -7.13
C ARG A 75 -5.30 10.16 -7.55
N VAL A 76 -4.74 9.02 -7.17
CA VAL A 76 -5.37 7.70 -7.27
C VAL A 76 -5.54 7.13 -5.88
N ILE A 77 -6.72 6.60 -5.58
CA ILE A 77 -6.98 5.90 -4.33
C ILE A 77 -6.91 4.39 -4.59
N LEU A 78 -6.07 3.71 -3.82
CA LEU A 78 -6.04 2.25 -3.74
C LEU A 78 -6.88 1.83 -2.54
N ILE A 79 -7.84 0.92 -2.76
CA ILE A 79 -8.53 0.23 -1.67
C ILE A 79 -7.88 -1.14 -1.54
N CYS A 80 -7.34 -1.44 -0.36
CA CYS A 80 -6.56 -2.65 -0.13
C CYS A 80 -7.07 -3.43 1.08
N THR A 81 -7.09 -4.76 0.99
CA THR A 81 -7.09 -5.61 2.19
C THR A 81 -5.66 -5.77 2.69
N VAL A 82 -5.50 -6.04 3.98
CA VAL A 82 -4.18 -6.10 4.64
C VAL A 82 -4.01 -7.43 5.36
N ARG A 83 -2.80 -7.98 5.29
CA ARG A 83 -2.36 -9.08 6.15
C ARG A 83 -0.89 -8.89 6.56
N PRO A 84 -0.43 -9.54 7.64
CA PRO A 84 0.99 -9.65 7.92
C PRO A 84 1.73 -10.37 6.78
N ALA A 85 2.99 -10.02 6.58
CA ALA A 85 3.89 -10.83 5.76
C ALA A 85 4.17 -12.17 6.47
N THR A 86 4.48 -13.17 5.66
CA THR A 86 4.81 -14.51 6.14
C THR A 86 6.31 -14.77 6.03
N GLU A 87 6.80 -15.78 6.76
CA GLU A 87 8.21 -16.18 6.69
C GLU A 87 8.64 -16.55 5.24
N GLY A 88 7.75 -17.13 4.45
CA GLY A 88 8.01 -17.43 3.03
C GLY A 88 8.22 -16.19 2.16
N GLU A 89 7.73 -15.03 2.60
CA GLU A 89 7.85 -13.75 1.89
C GLU A 89 9.06 -12.93 2.36
N ARG A 90 9.87 -13.46 3.30
CA ARG A 90 11.09 -12.80 3.78
C ARG A 90 12.06 -12.47 2.65
N GLU A 91 12.11 -13.30 1.61
CA GLU A 91 12.99 -13.07 0.44
C GLU A 91 12.65 -11.79 -0.35
N PHE A 92 11.43 -11.26 -0.21
CA PHE A 92 11.00 -10.02 -0.86
C PHE A 92 11.23 -8.78 0.01
N LEU A 93 11.66 -8.95 1.27
CA LEU A 93 11.94 -7.85 2.17
C LEU A 93 13.32 -7.23 1.86
N PRO A 94 13.52 -5.94 2.20
CA PRO A 94 14.84 -5.33 2.12
C PRO A 94 15.90 -6.14 2.85
N LEU A 95 17.09 -6.26 2.25
CA LEU A 95 18.26 -6.82 2.94
C LEU A 95 18.67 -5.92 4.11
N ALA A 96 19.14 -6.54 5.19
CA ALA A 96 19.70 -5.88 6.36
C ALA A 96 21.01 -5.14 6.05
#